data_AF-A0A7S0Y2B4-F1
#
_entry.id   AF-A0A7S0Y2B4-F1
#
_cell.length_a   1.000
_cell.length_b   1.000
_cell.length_c   1.000
_cell.angle_alpha   90.00
_cell.angle_beta   90.00
_cell.angle_gamma   90.00
#
_symmetry.space_group_name_H-M   'P 1'
#
loop_
_entity.id
_entity.type
_entity.pdbx_description
1 polymer ?
#
loop_
_entity_poly.entity_id
_entity_poly.type
_entity_poly.pdbx_seq_one_letter_code
_entity_poly.pdbx_strand_id
1 'polypeptide(L)'
;VSGLWGGGGGGGVLHSRTGQLVIAAAILDDIIALILLSELEALKDPTVIKILSPLLIAAALLIGIGSFAVAGMPRLLRVFLPKIPEPHRDNVMLGGTMLAALGLVPAVHYSGGSHLLGTFLAGLCFCTDNHTHHAWVHQVKRIMKWMVMVFFSTTVAFEIPIRELFAADVVATSALFFVAIIGKIITGMWVSPFNIYDFFFVGFAMSAWGEFAFVVATTALLQDLIDKKTFSACILAVLVSIILGPLMLKIALQRKKKFEEENCTDSVKEAVLKEKLDALGWEDTGIVVHEPLYYLVSVRFKGLPGQLKNLIKECDTGLNCEWVDMRVYHTASAWGDLQVDLILQDRVKTLPTDQSAFAQWMERSMEVHAVIAGCLSDDRDAVEVDIERWFSKKWDEQDKQMHAIVTGEGLPQPAS
;
A
#
# COMPACT_ATOMS: atom_id res chain seq x y z
N VAL A 1 16.24 -6.41 -4.88
CA VAL A 1 14.79 -6.10 -4.92
C VAL A 1 14.38 -5.34 -6.19
N SER A 2 14.98 -4.19 -6.57
CA SER A 2 14.56 -3.40 -7.76
C SER A 2 14.63 -4.09 -9.15
N GLY A 3 15.45 -5.14 -9.32
CA GLY A 3 15.52 -5.89 -10.58
C GLY A 3 14.41 -6.93 -10.78
N LEU A 4 13.71 -7.34 -9.71
CA LEU A 4 12.60 -8.31 -9.76
C LEU A 4 11.25 -7.67 -10.11
N TRP A 5 11.16 -6.34 -9.98
CA TRP A 5 9.96 -5.54 -10.28
C TRP A 5 10.00 -4.85 -11.65
N GLY A 6 11.12 -4.96 -12.38
CA GLY A 6 11.36 -4.25 -13.64
C GLY A 6 10.80 -4.93 -14.90
N GLY A 7 10.20 -6.12 -14.78
CA GLY A 7 9.60 -6.82 -15.92
C GLY A 7 8.12 -6.45 -16.09
N GLY A 8 7.82 -5.40 -16.88
CA GLY A 8 6.59 -5.18 -17.65
C GLY A 8 5.20 -5.18 -16.98
N GLY A 9 5.03 -5.69 -15.76
CA GLY A 9 3.75 -5.84 -15.07
C GLY A 9 3.80 -5.57 -13.56
N GLY A 10 4.98 -5.30 -12.99
CA GLY A 10 5.14 -5.02 -11.55
C GLY A 10 4.51 -3.69 -11.09
N GLY A 11 4.41 -2.71 -12.00
CA GLY A 11 3.82 -1.40 -11.69
C GLY A 11 2.32 -1.47 -11.37
N GLY A 12 1.57 -2.33 -12.07
CA GLY A 12 0.12 -2.45 -11.86
C GLY A 12 -0.24 -3.05 -10.49
N VAL A 13 0.59 -3.96 -9.96
CA VAL A 13 0.35 -4.62 -8.67
C VAL A 13 0.60 -3.68 -7.49
N LEU A 14 1.56 -2.75 -7.60
CA LEU A 14 1.85 -1.77 -6.55
C LEU A 14 0.68 -0.80 -6.32
N HIS A 15 -0.08 -0.50 -7.38
CA HIS A 15 -1.29 0.33 -7.30
C HIS A 15 -2.53 -0.46 -6.88
N SER A 16 -2.46 -1.80 -6.84
CA SER A 16 -3.56 -2.62 -6.34
C SER A 16 -3.72 -2.44 -4.82
N ARG A 17 -4.95 -2.61 -4.32
CA ARG A 17 -5.26 -2.49 -2.89
C ARG A 17 -4.38 -3.38 -2.02
N THR A 18 -4.22 -4.65 -2.42
CA THR A 18 -3.36 -5.59 -1.70
C THR A 18 -1.88 -5.20 -1.78
N GLY A 19 -1.44 -4.60 -2.89
CA GLY A 19 -0.11 -4.00 -3.00
C GLY A 19 0.09 -2.84 -2.04
N GLN A 20 -0.84 -1.89 -1.98
CA GLN A 20 -0.78 -0.75 -1.05
C GLN A 20 -0.85 -1.19 0.42
N LEU A 21 -1.71 -2.18 0.74
CA LEU A 21 -1.79 -2.78 2.07
C LEU A 21 -0.45 -3.41 2.48
N VAL A 22 0.16 -4.18 1.58
CA VAL A 22 1.48 -4.80 1.81
C VAL A 22 2.54 -3.73 2.01
N ILE A 23 2.56 -2.65 1.22
CA ILE A 23 3.53 -1.55 1.36
C ILE A 23 3.35 -0.86 2.72
N ALA A 24 2.11 -0.52 3.09
CA ALA A 24 1.82 0.13 4.37
C ALA A 24 2.18 -0.78 5.56
N ALA A 25 1.84 -2.07 5.50
CA ALA A 25 2.18 -3.05 6.51
C ALA A 25 3.70 -3.25 6.65
N ALA A 26 4.43 -3.31 5.53
CA ALA A 26 5.90 -3.41 5.54
C ALA A 26 6.54 -2.19 6.21
N ILE A 27 6.08 -0.97 5.90
CA ILE A 27 6.60 0.26 6.52
C ILE A 27 6.35 0.25 8.04
N LEU A 28 5.16 -0.18 8.49
CA LEU A 28 4.87 -0.29 9.92
C LEU A 28 5.73 -1.36 10.60
N ASP A 29 5.93 -2.51 9.96
CA ASP A 29 6.80 -3.59 10.47
C ASP A 29 8.25 -3.10 10.62
N ASP A 30 8.77 -2.35 9.65
CA ASP A 30 10.10 -1.74 9.72
C ASP A 30 10.21 -0.71 10.84
N ILE A 31 9.20 0.14 11.04
CA ILE A 31 9.15 1.09 12.16
C ILE A 31 9.18 0.35 13.51
N ILE A 32 8.37 -0.70 13.65
CA ILE A 32 8.35 -1.51 14.87
C ILE A 32 9.72 -2.18 15.08
N ALA A 33 10.35 -2.70 14.03
CA ALA A 33 11.68 -3.27 14.10
C ALA A 33 12.75 -2.25 14.54
N LEU A 34 12.67 -0.99 14.05
CA LEU A 34 13.57 0.09 14.46
C LEU A 34 13.44 0.44 15.95
N ILE A 35 12.22 0.38 16.47
CA ILE A 35 11.91 0.61 17.89
C ILE A 35 12.41 -0.56 18.74
N LEU A 36 12.18 -1.80 18.29
CA LEU A 36 12.66 -3.00 19.00
C LEU A 36 14.18 -3.12 18.98
N LEU A 37 14.86 -2.60 17.95
CA LEU A 37 16.31 -2.59 17.89
C LEU A 37 16.94 -1.78 19.04
N SER A 38 16.33 -0.65 19.42
CA SER A 38 16.78 0.13 20.60
C SER A 38 16.69 -0.65 21.92
N GLU A 39 15.86 -1.69 21.99
CA GLU A 39 15.70 -2.50 23.20
C GLU A 39 16.79 -3.55 23.38
N LEU A 40 17.54 -3.92 22.33
CA LEU A 40 18.59 -4.93 22.45
C LEU A 40 19.62 -4.53 23.52
N GLU A 41 19.99 -3.24 23.56
CA GLU A 41 20.92 -2.71 24.56
C GLU A 41 20.33 -2.76 25.98
N ALA A 42 19.02 -2.53 26.11
CA ALA A 42 18.31 -2.55 27.40
C ALA A 42 18.16 -3.96 27.99
N LEU A 43 18.16 -5.00 27.15
CA LEU A 43 18.03 -6.40 27.58
C LEU A 43 19.21 -6.91 28.42
N LYS A 44 20.37 -6.23 28.39
CA LYS A 44 21.53 -6.61 29.22
C LYS A 44 21.28 -6.44 30.72
N ASP A 45 20.49 -5.44 31.09
CA ASP A 45 20.11 -5.15 32.47
C ASP A 45 18.57 -5.13 32.58
N PRO A 46 17.93 -6.25 32.97
CA PRO A 46 16.46 -6.39 32.92
C PRO A 46 15.76 -5.64 34.06
N THR A 47 15.89 -4.33 34.07
CA THR A 47 15.07 -3.42 34.90
C THR A 47 13.90 -2.97 34.04
N VAL A 48 12.66 -3.13 34.52
CA VAL A 48 11.44 -2.77 33.78
C VAL A 48 11.49 -1.35 33.22
N ILE A 49 12.06 -0.40 34.00
CA ILE A 49 12.22 1.00 33.59
C ILE A 49 13.18 1.14 32.41
N LYS A 50 14.28 0.37 32.39
CA LYS A 50 15.29 0.41 31.31
C LYS A 50 14.80 -0.19 30.00
N ILE A 51 13.83 -1.12 30.05
CA ILE A 51 13.20 -1.73 28.87
C ILE A 51 12.02 -0.85 28.37
N LEU A 52 11.31 -0.17 29.27
CA LEU A 52 10.17 0.64 28.84
C LEU A 52 10.58 2.04 28.37
N SER A 53 11.70 2.57 28.86
CA SER A 53 12.16 3.92 28.50
C SER A 53 12.49 4.10 27.02
N PRO A 54 13.28 3.22 26.36
CA PRO A 54 13.67 3.43 24.96
C PRO A 54 12.46 3.30 24.04
N LEU A 55 11.56 2.35 24.30
CA LEU A 55 10.27 2.19 23.63
C LEU A 55 9.41 3.46 23.68
N LEU A 56 9.21 4.02 24.87
CA LEU A 56 8.41 5.23 25.05
C LEU A 56 9.07 6.43 24.37
N ILE A 57 10.39 6.55 24.45
CA ILE A 57 11.14 7.65 23.82
C ILE A 57 11.08 7.52 22.30
N ALA A 58 11.30 6.33 21.74
CA ALA A 58 11.22 6.09 20.31
C ALA A 58 9.81 6.37 19.77
N ALA A 59 8.76 5.93 20.48
CA ALA A 59 7.38 6.25 20.14
C ALA A 59 7.09 7.76 20.25
N ALA A 60 7.56 8.43 21.30
CA ALA A 60 7.38 9.87 21.49
C ALA A 60 8.13 10.69 20.41
N LEU A 61 9.34 10.28 20.03
CA LEU A 61 10.10 10.88 18.95
C LEU A 61 9.41 10.66 17.61
N LEU A 62 8.87 9.47 17.36
CA LEU A 62 8.15 9.18 16.14
C LEU A 62 6.85 9.98 16.03
N ILE A 63 6.10 10.12 17.11
CA ILE A 63 4.89 10.96 17.13
C ILE A 63 5.25 12.45 17.05
N GLY A 64 6.25 12.89 17.82
CA GLY A 64 6.67 14.29 17.87
C GLY A 64 7.30 14.77 16.57
N ILE A 65 8.41 14.14 16.15
CA ILE A 65 9.10 14.49 14.91
C ILE A 65 8.25 14.07 13.70
N GLY A 66 7.52 12.96 13.75
CA GLY A 66 6.61 12.56 12.67
C GLY A 66 5.45 13.54 12.47
N SER A 67 4.83 14.03 13.56
CA SER A 67 3.79 15.07 13.43
C SER A 67 4.38 16.38 12.91
N PHE A 68 5.60 16.75 13.30
CA PHE A 68 6.32 17.88 12.72
C PHE A 68 6.64 17.64 11.24
N ALA A 69 7.13 16.46 10.86
CA ALA A 69 7.44 16.09 9.48
C ALA A 69 6.20 16.16 8.58
N VAL A 70 5.05 15.73 9.10
CA VAL A 70 3.78 15.77 8.37
C VAL A 70 3.20 17.18 8.35
N ALA A 71 3.02 17.86 9.48
CA ALA A 71 2.26 19.13 9.53
C ALA A 71 3.13 20.40 9.55
N GLY A 72 4.33 20.34 10.13
CA GLY A 72 5.24 21.47 10.31
C GLY A 72 6.15 21.69 9.11
N MET A 73 6.78 20.63 8.62
CA MET A 73 7.80 20.70 7.60
C MET A 73 7.27 21.19 6.23
N PRO A 74 6.10 20.76 5.73
CA PRO A 74 5.56 21.31 4.48
C PRO A 74 5.22 22.80 4.58
N ARG A 75 4.79 23.27 5.76
CA ARG A 75 4.55 24.71 6.00
C ARG A 75 5.87 25.48 5.99
N LEU A 76 6.90 24.92 6.62
CA LEU A 76 8.24 25.49 6.62
C LEU A 76 8.77 25.59 5.18
N LEU A 77 8.71 24.50 4.42
CA LEU A 77 9.14 24.46 3.03
C LEU A 77 8.38 25.47 2.16
N ARG A 78 7.06 25.62 2.30
CA ARG A 78 6.31 26.66 1.55
C ARG A 78 6.79 28.09 1.81
N VAL A 79 7.31 28.39 3.00
CA VAL A 79 7.82 29.73 3.34
C VAL A 79 9.26 29.94 2.87
N PHE A 80 10.09 28.88 2.89
CA PHE A 80 11.51 28.96 2.56
C PHE A 80 11.80 28.72 1.06
N LEU A 81 11.07 27.81 0.42
CA LEU A 81 11.31 27.40 -0.97
C LEU A 81 11.16 28.55 -2.00
N PRO A 82 10.19 29.49 -1.87
CA PRO A 82 10.09 30.63 -2.78
C PRO A 82 11.29 31.59 -2.71
N LYS A 83 12.02 31.61 -1.58
CA LYS A 83 13.19 32.47 -1.39
C LYS A 83 14.45 31.93 -2.06
N ILE A 84 14.42 30.69 -2.53
CA ILE A 84 15.56 30.02 -3.16
C ILE A 84 15.41 30.12 -4.69
N PRO A 85 16.47 30.51 -5.42
CA PRO A 85 16.47 30.50 -6.88
C PRO A 85 16.15 29.11 -7.43
N GLU A 86 15.23 29.03 -8.41
CA GLU A 86 14.80 27.78 -9.03
C GLU A 86 15.92 26.77 -9.37
N PRO A 87 17.04 27.16 -10.01
CA PRO A 87 18.06 26.19 -10.41
C PRO A 87 18.78 25.51 -9.23
N HIS A 88 18.69 26.06 -8.02
CA HIS A 88 19.35 25.52 -6.83
C HIS A 88 18.39 24.81 -5.86
N ARG A 89 17.08 24.83 -6.11
CA ARG A 89 16.07 24.28 -5.19
C ARG A 89 16.30 22.80 -4.89
N ASP A 90 16.50 21.98 -5.92
CA ASP A 90 16.73 20.54 -5.80
C ASP A 90 17.96 20.22 -4.93
N ASN A 91 19.07 20.94 -5.15
CA ASN A 91 20.30 20.75 -4.39
C ASN A 91 20.18 21.24 -2.94
N VAL A 92 19.46 22.34 -2.70
CA VAL A 92 19.22 22.86 -1.35
C VAL A 92 18.30 21.93 -0.57
N MET A 93 17.27 21.37 -1.20
CA MET A 93 16.40 20.37 -0.57
C MET A 93 17.18 19.11 -0.20
N LEU A 94 17.99 18.59 -1.13
CA LEU A 94 18.84 17.43 -0.87
C LEU A 94 19.85 17.70 0.26
N GLY A 95 20.50 18.87 0.24
CA GLY A 95 21.39 19.32 1.31
C GLY A 95 20.66 19.44 2.65
N GLY A 96 19.42 19.94 2.63
CA GLY A 96 18.53 20.00 3.80
C GLY A 96 18.23 18.62 4.37
N THR A 97 17.94 17.63 3.53
CA THR A 97 17.73 16.24 3.96
C THR A 97 18.98 15.65 4.62
N MET A 98 20.17 15.89 4.04
CA MET A 98 21.44 15.41 4.61
C MET A 98 21.77 16.11 5.92
N LEU A 99 21.54 17.43 6.01
CA LEU A 99 21.72 18.18 7.26
C LEU A 99 20.75 17.73 8.34
N ALA A 100 19.50 17.46 7.98
CA ALA A 100 18.53 16.90 8.91
C ALA A 100 18.96 15.51 9.41
N ALA A 101 19.50 14.65 8.54
CA ALA A 101 20.07 13.37 8.94
C ALA A 101 21.26 13.55 9.90
N LEU A 102 22.20 14.45 9.57
CA LEU A 102 23.36 14.75 10.41
C LEU A 102 22.97 15.31 11.79
N GLY A 103 21.86 16.05 11.90
CA GLY A 103 21.35 16.55 13.18
C GLY A 103 20.51 15.53 13.96
N LEU A 104 19.60 14.83 13.28
CA LEU A 104 18.63 13.93 13.92
C LEU A 104 19.25 12.60 14.36
N VAL A 105 20.22 12.06 13.62
CA VAL A 105 20.89 10.80 14.00
C VAL A 105 21.52 10.89 15.40
N PRO A 106 22.42 11.86 15.68
CA PRO A 106 22.98 11.99 17.03
C PRO A 106 21.92 12.40 18.04
N ALA A 107 20.98 13.30 17.70
CA ALA A 107 19.94 13.74 18.63
C ALA A 107 19.06 12.58 19.12
N VAL A 108 18.62 11.71 18.20
CA VAL A 108 17.81 10.52 18.53
C VAL A 108 18.65 9.51 19.32
N HIS A 109 19.92 9.31 18.94
CA HIS A 109 20.81 8.42 19.68
C HIS A 109 21.01 8.85 21.13
N TYR A 110 21.33 10.12 21.37
CA TYR A 110 21.51 10.65 22.74
C TYR A 110 20.20 10.67 23.54
N SER A 111 19.05 10.67 22.86
CA SER A 111 17.75 10.53 23.51
C SER A 111 17.47 9.08 23.93
N GLY A 112 18.24 8.09 23.47
CA GLY A 112 18.04 6.66 23.75
C GLY A 112 17.32 5.87 22.64
N GLY A 113 17.15 6.46 21.46
CA GLY A 113 16.67 5.76 20.26
C GLY A 113 17.82 5.20 19.41
N SER A 114 17.48 4.40 18.39
CA SER A 114 18.49 3.85 17.46
C SER A 114 18.96 4.89 16.42
N HIS A 115 20.19 4.76 15.92
CA HIS A 115 20.71 5.62 14.84
C HIS A 115 19.82 5.55 13.60
N LEU A 116 19.31 4.35 13.32
CA LEU A 116 18.46 4.07 12.16
C LEU A 116 17.10 4.78 12.28
N LEU A 117 16.54 4.89 13.48
CA LEU A 117 15.34 5.70 13.73
C LEU A 117 15.61 7.19 13.42
N GLY A 118 16.77 7.71 13.79
CA GLY A 118 17.15 9.10 13.47
C GLY A 118 17.27 9.36 11.97
N THR A 119 17.87 8.44 11.21
CA THR A 119 17.90 8.54 9.74
C THR A 119 16.51 8.42 9.11
N PHE A 120 15.65 7.55 9.65
CA PHE A 120 14.28 7.39 9.16
C PHE A 120 13.46 8.67 9.36
N LEU A 121 13.53 9.27 10.54
CA LEU A 121 12.82 10.52 10.85
C LEU A 121 13.31 11.69 9.99
N ALA A 122 14.61 11.75 9.68
CA ALA A 122 15.15 12.75 8.77
C ALA A 122 14.59 12.62 7.35
N GLY A 123 14.48 11.40 6.82
CA GLY A 123 13.85 11.14 5.53
C GLY A 123 12.36 11.47 5.52
N LEU A 124 11.65 11.13 6.61
CA LEU A 124 10.22 11.40 6.78
C LEU A 124 9.90 12.90 6.69
N CYS A 125 10.78 13.78 7.17
CA CYS A 125 10.60 15.23 7.06
C CYS A 125 10.48 15.73 5.61
N PHE A 126 11.11 15.08 4.65
CA PHE A 126 11.15 15.56 3.26
C PHE A 126 10.41 14.66 2.26
N CYS A 127 9.73 13.60 2.73
CA CYS A 127 9.10 12.62 1.84
C CYS A 127 7.87 13.15 1.07
N THR A 128 7.27 14.25 1.51
CA THR A 128 6.08 14.87 0.89
C THR A 128 6.42 15.83 -0.25
N ASP A 129 7.68 16.21 -0.41
CA ASP A 129 8.11 17.21 -1.37
C ASP A 129 8.62 16.61 -2.69
N ASN A 130 8.07 17.09 -3.81
CA ASN A 130 8.39 16.58 -5.14
C ASN A 130 9.82 16.93 -5.60
N HIS A 131 10.35 18.09 -5.19
CA HIS A 131 11.71 18.50 -5.56
C HIS A 131 12.75 17.60 -4.89
N THR A 132 12.55 17.30 -3.61
CA THR A 132 13.38 16.35 -2.87
C THR A 132 13.34 14.97 -3.53
N HIS A 133 12.16 14.48 -3.90
CA HIS A 133 12.03 13.20 -4.59
C HIS A 133 12.80 13.17 -5.91
N HIS A 134 12.65 14.20 -6.74
CA HIS A 134 13.34 14.33 -8.02
C HIS A 134 14.87 14.33 -7.83
N ALA A 135 15.38 15.16 -6.93
CA ALA A 135 16.81 15.24 -6.60
C ALA A 135 17.36 13.90 -6.09
N TRP A 136 16.61 13.22 -5.21
CA TRP A 136 17.01 11.93 -4.65
C TRP A 136 17.12 10.83 -5.71
N VAL A 137 16.12 10.73 -6.60
CA VAL A 137 16.10 9.73 -7.66
C VAL A 137 17.25 9.94 -8.65
N HIS A 138 17.56 11.18 -9.00
CA HIS A 138 18.59 11.49 -9.99
C HIS A 138 20.02 11.38 -9.41
N GLN A 139 20.23 11.89 -8.19
CA GLN A 139 21.58 12.02 -7.61
C GLN A 139 21.95 10.89 -6.65
N VAL A 140 21.03 10.50 -5.76
CA VAL A 140 21.34 9.59 -4.63
C VAL A 140 21.09 8.13 -4.97
N LYS A 141 20.07 7.82 -5.79
CA LYS A 141 19.66 6.43 -6.08
C LYS A 141 20.80 5.50 -6.52
N ARG A 142 21.74 6.01 -7.33
CA ARG A 142 22.90 5.25 -7.78
C ARG A 142 23.88 4.94 -6.64
N ILE A 143 24.16 5.94 -5.81
CA ILE A 143 25.06 5.82 -4.65
C ILE A 143 24.45 4.88 -3.63
N MET A 144 23.16 5.07 -3.31
CA MET A 144 22.42 4.21 -2.40
C MET A 144 22.46 2.74 -2.82
N LYS A 145 22.27 2.43 -4.11
CA LYS A 145 22.37 1.06 -4.61
C LYS A 145 23.75 0.45 -4.35
N TRP A 146 24.82 1.22 -4.59
CA TRP A 146 26.18 0.78 -4.31
C TRP A 146 26.44 0.60 -2.81
N MET A 147 26.00 1.55 -1.98
CA MET A 147 26.15 1.48 -0.52
C MET A 147 25.43 0.26 0.06
N VAL A 148 24.21 -0.02 -0.40
CA VAL A 148 23.46 -1.21 0.02
C VAL A 148 24.18 -2.48 -0.40
N MET A 149 24.70 -2.56 -1.63
CA MET A 149 25.49 -3.71 -2.09
C MET A 149 26.75 -3.92 -1.24
N VAL A 150 27.49 -2.86 -0.93
CA VAL A 150 28.67 -2.91 -0.06
C VAL A 150 28.27 -3.35 1.34
N PHE A 151 27.24 -2.73 1.92
CA PHE A 151 26.71 -3.07 3.24
C PHE A 151 26.45 -4.57 3.35
N PHE A 152 25.58 -5.12 2.49
CA PHE A 152 25.27 -6.56 2.48
C PHE A 152 26.49 -7.45 2.22
N SER A 153 27.40 -7.05 1.33
CA SER A 153 28.62 -7.84 1.09
C SER A 153 29.47 -7.92 2.35
N THR A 154 29.61 -6.81 3.07
CA THR A 154 30.47 -6.73 4.25
C THR A 154 29.84 -7.34 5.50
N THR A 155 28.56 -7.10 5.74
CA THR A 155 27.87 -7.54 6.97
C THR A 155 27.26 -8.92 6.84
N VAL A 156 26.80 -9.31 5.65
CA VAL A 156 26.18 -10.62 5.44
C VAL A 156 27.18 -11.60 4.86
N ALA A 157 27.80 -11.30 3.71
CA ALA A 157 28.58 -12.32 3.01
C ALA A 157 29.88 -12.72 3.74
N PHE A 158 30.55 -11.78 4.42
CA PHE A 158 31.84 -12.05 5.08
C PHE A 158 31.72 -12.50 6.54
N GLU A 159 30.60 -12.22 7.21
CA GLU A 159 30.42 -12.58 8.63
C GLU A 159 29.86 -13.99 8.82
N ILE A 160 29.30 -14.60 7.76
CA ILE A 160 28.70 -15.93 7.81
C ILE A 160 29.75 -17.04 8.01
N PRO A 161 29.71 -17.81 9.10
CA PRO A 161 30.57 -18.97 9.30
C PRO A 161 30.05 -20.17 8.47
N ILE A 162 30.40 -20.20 7.18
CA ILE A 162 29.93 -21.22 6.22
C ILE A 162 30.17 -22.66 6.69
N ARG A 163 31.26 -22.89 7.45
CA ARG A 163 31.59 -24.22 7.98
C ARG A 163 30.61 -24.70 9.06
N GLU A 164 30.05 -23.78 9.84
CA GLU A 164 29.15 -24.10 10.96
C GLU A 164 27.68 -24.10 10.52
N LEU A 165 27.34 -23.42 9.41
CA LEU A 165 25.97 -23.36 8.88
C LEU A 165 25.35 -24.73 8.56
N PHE A 166 26.15 -25.67 8.05
CA PHE A 166 25.68 -26.99 7.64
C PHE A 166 25.76 -28.05 8.75
N ALA A 167 26.11 -27.64 9.98
CA ALA A 167 26.09 -28.55 11.11
C ALA A 167 24.64 -28.97 11.41
N ALA A 168 24.43 -30.25 11.71
CA ALA A 168 23.09 -30.82 11.85
C ALA A 168 22.27 -30.16 12.99
N ASP A 169 22.95 -29.72 14.05
CA ASP A 169 22.35 -28.96 15.17
C ASP A 169 21.87 -27.57 14.71
N VAL A 170 22.67 -26.87 13.92
CA VAL A 170 22.33 -25.54 13.37
C VAL A 170 21.14 -25.65 12.39
N VAL A 171 21.12 -26.67 11.53
CA VAL A 171 20.01 -26.90 10.60
C VAL A 171 18.71 -27.22 11.35
N ALA A 172 18.76 -28.03 12.40
CA ALA A 172 17.59 -28.34 13.22
C ALA A 172 17.03 -27.10 13.93
N THR A 173 17.88 -26.28 14.53
CA THR A 173 17.46 -25.02 15.16
C THR A 173 16.93 -24.01 14.13
N SER A 174 17.55 -23.94 12.94
CA SER A 174 17.08 -23.09 11.86
C SER A 174 15.68 -23.50 11.37
N ALA A 175 15.40 -24.80 11.30
CA ALA A 175 14.06 -25.31 10.96
C ALA A 175 12.99 -24.87 11.98
N LEU A 176 13.33 -24.78 13.27
CA LEU A 176 12.44 -24.24 14.29
C LEU A 176 12.15 -22.76 14.06
N PHE A 177 13.16 -21.95 13.71
CA PHE A 177 12.93 -20.54 13.35
C PHE A 177 12.12 -20.40 12.07
N PHE A 178 12.19 -21.38 11.17
CA PHE A 178 11.34 -21.42 9.98
C PHE A 178 9.85 -21.51 10.31
N VAL A 179 9.48 -22.06 11.47
CA VAL A 179 8.08 -22.05 11.93
C VAL A 179 7.57 -20.62 12.12
N ALA A 180 8.44 -19.65 12.42
CA ALA A 180 8.06 -18.24 12.52
C ALA A 180 7.54 -17.66 11.20
N ILE A 181 7.93 -18.22 10.04
CA ILE A 181 7.38 -17.85 8.73
C ILE A 181 5.89 -18.16 8.66
N ILE A 182 5.43 -19.26 9.28
CA ILE A 182 4.00 -19.60 9.34
C ILE A 182 3.24 -18.48 10.06
N GLY A 183 3.78 -17.95 11.16
CA GLY A 183 3.22 -16.81 11.87
C GLY A 183 3.04 -15.57 10.97
N LYS A 184 4.01 -15.31 10.09
CA LYS A 184 3.91 -14.22 9.09
C LYS A 184 2.88 -14.53 7.99
N ILE A 185 2.73 -15.77 7.54
CA ILE A 185 1.71 -16.13 6.55
C ILE A 185 0.29 -15.95 7.10
N ILE A 186 0.07 -16.22 8.39
CA ILE A 186 -1.23 -16.04 9.07
C ILE A 186 -1.69 -14.58 9.03
N THR A 187 -0.78 -13.60 8.88
CA THR A 187 -1.16 -12.18 8.75
C THR A 187 -2.10 -11.91 7.55
N GLY A 188 -2.09 -12.78 6.54
CA GLY A 188 -3.04 -12.73 5.43
C GLY A 188 -4.50 -12.87 5.84
N MET A 189 -4.83 -13.39 7.04
CA MET A 189 -6.22 -13.51 7.51
C MET A 189 -6.87 -12.14 7.76
N TRP A 190 -6.06 -11.10 7.96
CA TRP A 190 -6.53 -9.75 8.23
C TRP A 190 -6.87 -8.97 6.95
N VAL A 191 -6.73 -9.60 5.79
CA VAL A 191 -7.17 -9.01 4.52
C VAL A 191 -8.70 -9.02 4.48
N SER A 192 -9.27 -7.83 4.35
CA SER A 192 -10.71 -7.64 4.16
C SER A 192 -10.92 -7.06 2.77
N PRO A 193 -11.76 -7.69 1.95
CA PRO A 193 -12.54 -8.92 2.16
C PRO A 193 -11.64 -10.13 2.03
N PHE A 194 -12.12 -11.25 2.53
CA PHE A 194 -11.34 -12.46 2.52
C PHE A 194 -11.41 -13.13 1.14
N ASN A 195 -10.32 -13.04 0.38
CA ASN A 195 -10.07 -13.87 -0.80
C ASN A 195 -8.84 -14.73 -0.54
N ILE A 196 -8.91 -16.02 -0.83
CA ILE A 196 -7.81 -16.97 -0.58
C ILE A 196 -6.55 -16.60 -1.38
N TYR A 197 -6.70 -16.02 -2.57
CA TYR A 197 -5.58 -15.56 -3.38
C TYR A 197 -4.92 -14.32 -2.77
N ASP A 198 -5.71 -13.41 -2.21
CA ASP A 198 -5.21 -12.23 -1.50
C ASP A 198 -4.58 -12.60 -0.14
N PHE A 199 -5.14 -13.59 0.57
CA PHE A 199 -4.56 -14.17 1.79
C PHE A 199 -3.12 -14.63 1.55
N PHE A 200 -2.92 -15.50 0.55
CA PHE A 200 -1.59 -16.02 0.22
C PHE A 200 -0.67 -14.92 -0.33
N PHE A 201 -1.20 -14.01 -1.14
CA PHE A 201 -0.42 -12.88 -1.65
C PHE A 201 0.14 -12.01 -0.51
N VAL A 202 -0.72 -11.57 0.42
CA VAL A 202 -0.29 -10.74 1.55
C VAL A 202 0.61 -11.51 2.50
N GLY A 203 0.26 -12.75 2.84
CA GLY A 203 1.07 -13.60 3.72
C GLY A 203 2.48 -13.85 3.18
N PHE A 204 2.61 -14.18 1.88
CA PHE A 204 3.93 -14.37 1.27
C PHE A 204 4.69 -13.06 1.05
N ALA A 205 4.00 -11.95 0.77
CA ALA A 205 4.63 -10.65 0.67
C ALA A 205 5.25 -10.20 2.00
N MET A 206 4.56 -10.46 3.12
CA MET A 206 5.04 -10.17 4.48
C MET A 206 6.08 -11.17 5.00
N SER A 207 6.16 -12.37 4.41
CA SER A 207 7.06 -13.44 4.86
C SER A 207 8.53 -13.16 4.57
N ALA A 208 8.85 -12.31 3.58
CA ALA A 208 10.23 -12.04 3.21
C ALA A 208 10.93 -11.24 4.31
N TRP A 209 11.98 -11.81 4.91
CA TRP A 209 12.80 -11.09 5.88
C TRP A 209 13.74 -10.12 5.14
N GLY A 210 13.80 -8.88 5.61
CA GLY A 210 14.65 -7.84 5.03
C GLY A 210 16.08 -7.84 5.57
N GLU A 211 16.88 -6.87 5.12
CA GLU A 211 18.21 -6.52 5.65
C GLU A 211 18.24 -6.43 7.18
N PHE A 212 17.17 -5.90 7.76
CA PHE A 212 17.11 -5.56 9.17
C PHE A 212 17.28 -6.78 10.08
N ALA A 213 16.85 -7.97 9.64
CA ALA A 213 17.04 -9.19 10.40
C ALA A 213 18.53 -9.51 10.63
N PHE A 214 19.39 -9.23 9.64
CA PHE A 214 20.84 -9.39 9.78
C PHE A 214 21.43 -8.37 10.76
N VAL A 215 20.98 -7.11 10.69
CA VAL A 215 21.45 -6.05 11.59
C VAL A 215 21.13 -6.38 13.03
N VAL A 216 19.89 -6.83 13.28
CA VAL A 216 19.44 -7.28 14.61
C VAL A 216 20.28 -8.48 15.09
N ALA A 217 20.50 -9.49 14.24
CA ALA A 217 21.28 -10.66 14.60
C ALA A 217 22.75 -10.33 14.91
N THR A 218 23.42 -9.52 14.08
CA THR A 218 24.80 -9.09 14.30
C THR A 218 24.91 -8.22 15.55
N THR A 219 23.97 -7.30 15.76
CA THR A 219 23.94 -6.46 16.97
C THR A 219 23.77 -7.32 18.22
N ALA A 220 22.88 -8.32 18.18
CA ALA A 220 22.68 -9.25 19.28
C ALA A 220 23.93 -10.09 19.57
N LEU A 221 24.66 -10.52 18.53
CA LEU A 221 25.92 -11.24 18.69
C LEU A 221 27.02 -10.36 19.30
N LEU A 222 27.19 -9.13 18.80
CA LEU A 222 28.17 -8.16 19.33
C LEU A 222 27.86 -7.76 20.77
N GLN A 223 26.60 -7.85 21.17
CA GLN A 223 26.15 -7.57 22.52
C GLN A 223 26.22 -8.81 23.44
N ASP A 224 26.71 -9.95 22.96
CA ASP A 224 26.75 -11.23 23.68
C ASP A 224 25.36 -11.71 24.17
N LEU A 225 24.28 -11.31 23.47
CA LEU A 225 22.91 -11.75 23.77
C LEU A 225 22.60 -13.14 23.22
N ILE A 226 23.29 -13.52 22.15
CA ILE A 226 23.13 -14.82 21.47
C ILE A 226 24.50 -15.46 21.27
N ASP A 227 24.53 -16.79 21.30
CA ASP A 227 25.73 -17.55 21.00
C ASP A 227 25.95 -17.69 19.49
N LYS A 228 27.18 -18.04 19.09
CA LYS A 228 27.56 -18.18 17.66
C LYS A 228 26.72 -19.23 16.93
N LYS A 229 26.23 -20.26 17.63
CA LYS A 229 25.36 -21.28 17.01
C LYS A 229 23.96 -20.73 16.74
N THR A 230 23.34 -20.05 17.70
CA THR A 230 22.03 -19.40 17.47
C THR A 230 22.12 -18.32 16.41
N PHE A 231 23.21 -17.55 16.40
CA PHE A 231 23.49 -16.61 15.31
C PHE A 231 23.51 -17.32 13.95
N SER A 232 24.31 -18.39 13.80
CA SER A 232 24.39 -19.15 12.55
C SER A 232 23.04 -19.74 12.12
N ALA A 233 22.25 -20.26 13.06
CA ALA A 233 20.92 -20.82 12.80
C ALA A 233 19.91 -19.74 12.36
N CYS A 234 19.95 -18.56 13.01
CA CYS A 234 19.14 -17.41 12.64
C CYS A 234 19.47 -16.94 11.22
N ILE A 235 20.76 -16.75 10.93
CA ILE A 235 21.25 -16.33 9.61
C ILE A 235 20.84 -17.33 8.51
N LEU A 236 20.93 -18.63 8.77
CA LEU A 236 20.47 -19.65 7.83
C LEU A 236 18.97 -19.51 7.55
N ALA A 237 18.15 -19.31 8.58
CA ALA A 237 16.71 -19.14 8.43
C ALA A 237 16.37 -17.87 7.62
N VAL A 238 17.07 -16.76 7.89
CA VAL A 238 16.95 -15.50 7.13
C VAL A 238 17.29 -15.71 5.66
N LEU A 239 18.41 -16.37 5.37
CA LEU A 239 18.91 -16.58 4.01
C LEU A 239 17.94 -17.45 3.20
N VAL A 240 17.43 -18.53 3.80
CA VAL A 240 16.41 -19.38 3.17
C VAL A 240 15.12 -18.58 2.93
N SER A 241 14.68 -17.77 3.90
CA SER A 241 13.50 -16.89 3.75
C SER A 241 13.64 -15.90 2.59
N ILE A 242 14.81 -15.27 2.42
CA ILE A 242 15.08 -14.32 1.33
C ILE A 242 15.02 -14.98 -0.04
N ILE A 243 15.40 -16.25 -0.15
CA ILE A 243 15.31 -17.00 -1.40
C ILE A 243 13.87 -17.46 -1.65
N LEU A 244 13.21 -18.02 -0.63
CA LEU A 244 11.85 -18.55 -0.76
C LEU A 244 10.79 -17.46 -0.93
N GLY A 245 10.92 -16.32 -0.25
CA GLY A 245 9.93 -15.24 -0.26
C GLY A 245 9.55 -14.76 -1.67
N PRO A 246 10.52 -14.30 -2.49
CA PRO A 246 10.25 -13.89 -3.87
C PRO A 246 9.69 -15.02 -4.75
N LEU A 247 10.12 -16.27 -4.52
CA LEU A 247 9.61 -17.42 -5.27
C LEU A 247 8.14 -17.68 -4.94
N MET A 248 7.77 -17.70 -3.64
CA MET A 248 6.40 -17.89 -3.19
C MET A 248 5.48 -16.75 -3.64
N LEU A 249 5.96 -15.50 -3.52
CA LEU A 249 5.23 -14.32 -3.97
C LEU A 249 4.97 -14.35 -5.48
N LYS A 250 5.96 -14.76 -6.29
CA LYS A 250 5.80 -14.91 -7.73
C LYS A 250 4.73 -15.95 -8.08
N ILE A 251 4.73 -17.09 -7.41
CA ILE A 251 3.73 -18.15 -7.62
C ILE A 251 2.34 -17.65 -7.23
N ALA A 252 2.21 -16.97 -6.09
CA ALA A 252 0.93 -16.42 -5.64
C ALA A 252 0.38 -15.38 -6.61
N LEU A 253 1.24 -14.48 -7.12
CA LEU A 253 0.84 -13.47 -8.09
C LEU A 253 0.39 -14.09 -9.42
N GLN A 254 1.09 -15.12 -9.91
CA GLN A 254 0.69 -15.83 -11.12
C GLN A 254 -0.66 -16.53 -10.95
N ARG A 255 -0.91 -17.14 -9.79
CA ARG A 255 -2.20 -17.77 -9.48
C ARG A 255 -3.33 -16.74 -9.39
N LYS A 256 -3.10 -15.61 -8.73
CA LYS A 256 -4.06 -14.51 -8.66
C LYS A 256 -4.41 -13.99 -10.06
N LYS A 257 -3.40 -13.70 -10.88
CA LYS A 257 -3.61 -13.23 -12.27
C LYS A 257 -4.38 -14.24 -13.11
N LYS A 258 -4.05 -15.54 -12.98
CA LYS A 258 -4.75 -16.60 -13.71
C LYS A 258 -6.22 -16.69 -13.29
N PHE A 259 -6.52 -16.57 -11.99
CA PHE A 259 -7.89 -16.54 -11.48
C PHE A 259 -8.67 -15.31 -12.00
N GLU A 260 -8.05 -14.14 -12.00
CA GLU A 260 -8.63 -12.90 -12.57
C GLU A 260 -8.87 -13.04 -14.09
N GLU A 261 -7.94 -13.65 -14.83
CA GLU A 261 -8.07 -13.92 -16.27
C GLU A 261 -9.17 -14.94 -16.58
N GLU A 262 -9.31 -16.01 -15.79
CA GLU A 262 -10.38 -17.00 -15.94
C GLU A 262 -11.76 -16.36 -15.71
N ASN A 263 -11.92 -15.58 -14.63
CA ASN A 263 -13.17 -14.86 -14.37
C ASN A 263 -13.51 -13.85 -15.48
N CYS A 264 -12.54 -13.04 -15.93
CA CYS A 264 -12.75 -12.10 -17.04
C CYS A 264 -13.10 -12.83 -18.34
N THR A 265 -12.45 -13.96 -18.62
CA THR A 265 -12.67 -14.72 -19.85
C THR A 265 -14.07 -15.33 -19.86
N ASP A 266 -14.56 -15.81 -18.73
CA ASP A 266 -15.91 -16.35 -18.63
C ASP A 266 -16.97 -15.25 -18.76
N SER A 267 -16.78 -14.08 -18.14
CA SER A 267 -17.63 -12.91 -18.37
C SER A 267 -17.62 -12.41 -19.83
N VAL A 268 -16.46 -12.43 -20.49
CA VAL A 268 -16.33 -12.03 -21.91
C VAL A 268 -16.91 -13.09 -22.84
N LYS A 269 -16.74 -14.40 -22.55
CA LYS A 269 -17.36 -15.48 -23.32
C LYS A 269 -18.87 -15.41 -23.24
N GLU A 270 -19.44 -15.13 -22.07
CA GLU A 270 -20.87 -14.88 -21.91
C GLU A 270 -21.32 -13.69 -22.76
N ALA A 271 -20.56 -12.59 -22.75
CA ALA A 271 -20.85 -11.41 -23.58
C ALA A 271 -20.73 -11.64 -25.09
N VAL A 272 -19.76 -12.44 -25.55
CA VAL A 272 -19.53 -12.77 -26.97
C VAL A 272 -20.50 -13.83 -27.49
N LEU A 273 -20.84 -14.83 -26.65
CA LEU A 273 -21.88 -15.81 -26.97
C LEU A 273 -23.23 -15.11 -27.15
N LYS A 274 -23.49 -14.08 -26.33
CA LYS A 274 -24.65 -13.17 -26.42
C LYS A 274 -24.65 -12.38 -27.74
N GLU A 275 -23.55 -11.74 -28.14
CA GLU A 275 -23.46 -11.03 -29.43
C GLU A 275 -23.75 -11.94 -30.63
N LYS A 276 -23.33 -13.21 -30.57
CA LYS A 276 -23.61 -14.19 -31.63
C LYS A 276 -25.05 -14.70 -31.63
N LEU A 277 -25.69 -14.81 -30.46
CA LEU A 277 -27.10 -15.18 -30.35
C LEU A 277 -28.00 -14.05 -30.91
N ASP A 278 -27.66 -12.80 -30.63
CA ASP A 278 -28.37 -11.62 -31.15
C ASP A 278 -28.22 -11.50 -32.68
N ALA A 279 -27.01 -11.76 -33.22
CA ALA A 279 -26.76 -11.75 -34.67
C ALA A 279 -27.48 -12.86 -35.45
N LEU A 280 -27.97 -13.91 -34.77
CA LEU A 280 -28.71 -15.03 -35.36
C LEU A 280 -30.24 -14.81 -35.37
N GLY A 281 -30.73 -13.64 -34.92
CA GLY A 281 -32.14 -13.26 -35.04
C GLY A 281 -33.08 -14.04 -34.11
N TRP A 282 -32.56 -14.57 -33.00
CA TRP A 282 -33.37 -15.21 -31.96
C TRP A 282 -33.94 -14.17 -30.99
N GLU A 283 -34.88 -13.34 -31.47
CA GLU A 283 -35.59 -12.34 -30.65
C GLU A 283 -36.77 -12.92 -29.83
N ASP A 284 -37.15 -14.19 -30.06
CA ASP A 284 -38.47 -14.72 -29.65
C ASP A 284 -38.44 -15.80 -28.54
N THR A 285 -37.40 -15.78 -27.71
CA THR A 285 -37.50 -16.34 -26.36
C THR A 285 -37.37 -15.17 -25.42
N GLY A 286 -38.38 -14.87 -24.59
CA GLY A 286 -38.44 -13.72 -23.65
C GLY A 286 -37.33 -13.67 -22.59
N ILE A 287 -36.09 -13.68 -23.03
CA ILE A 287 -34.86 -13.62 -22.29
C ILE A 287 -34.47 -12.14 -22.32
N VAL A 288 -34.92 -11.39 -21.31
CA VAL A 288 -34.46 -10.03 -21.07
C VAL A 288 -32.97 -10.13 -20.76
N VAL A 289 -32.13 -9.63 -21.65
CA VAL A 289 -30.69 -9.71 -21.43
C VAL A 289 -30.25 -8.58 -20.52
N HIS A 290 -29.65 -9.00 -19.44
CA HIS A 290 -29.35 -8.22 -18.26
C HIS A 290 -27.88 -7.76 -18.33
N GLU A 291 -27.61 -6.45 -18.44
CA GLU A 291 -26.23 -5.92 -18.44
C GLU A 291 -25.73 -5.69 -17.01
N PRO A 292 -24.49 -6.09 -16.66
CA PRO A 292 -23.90 -5.78 -15.37
C PRO A 292 -23.73 -4.26 -15.25
N LEU A 293 -24.28 -3.72 -14.16
CA LEU A 293 -24.25 -2.28 -13.91
C LEU A 293 -23.00 -1.92 -13.11
N TYR A 294 -22.18 -1.02 -13.66
CA TYR A 294 -21.03 -0.47 -12.96
C TYR A 294 -21.23 1.00 -12.58
N TYR A 295 -20.76 1.37 -11.39
CA TYR A 295 -20.77 2.72 -10.84
C TYR A 295 -19.33 3.18 -10.62
N LEU A 296 -19.05 4.43 -10.94
CA LEU A 296 -17.93 5.17 -10.40
C LEU A 296 -18.49 6.07 -9.30
N VAL A 297 -18.17 5.76 -8.04
CA VAL A 297 -18.58 6.56 -6.88
C VAL A 297 -17.37 7.32 -6.37
N SER A 298 -17.36 8.64 -6.56
CA SER A 298 -16.33 9.53 -6.06
C SER A 298 -16.80 10.19 -4.76
N VAL A 299 -16.09 9.96 -3.67
CA VAL A 299 -16.52 10.37 -2.33
C VAL A 299 -15.45 11.25 -1.69
N ARG A 300 -15.81 12.43 -1.20
CA ARG A 300 -14.94 13.30 -0.40
C ARG A 300 -15.48 13.44 1.02
N PHE A 301 -14.65 13.13 2.01
CA PHE A 301 -15.02 13.22 3.43
C PHE A 301 -13.81 13.46 4.34
N LYS A 302 -14.05 13.90 5.58
CA LYS A 302 -12.98 13.98 6.60
C LYS A 302 -12.60 12.60 7.10
N GLY A 303 -11.36 12.18 6.86
CA GLY A 303 -10.86 10.86 7.20
C GLY A 303 -10.79 10.63 8.72
N LEU A 304 -11.70 9.83 9.25
CA LEU A 304 -11.67 9.29 10.61
C LEU A 304 -11.29 7.80 10.61
N PRO A 305 -10.65 7.29 11.68
CA PRO A 305 -10.32 5.89 11.80
C PRO A 305 -11.56 4.99 11.66
N GLY A 306 -11.49 3.98 10.79
CA GLY A 306 -12.55 2.98 10.60
C GLY A 306 -13.59 3.29 9.54
N GLN A 307 -13.73 4.54 9.07
CA GLN A 307 -14.71 4.91 8.03
C GLN A 307 -14.48 4.15 6.71
N LEU A 308 -13.22 4.03 6.26
CA LEU A 308 -12.91 3.30 5.03
C LEU A 308 -13.30 1.81 5.13
N LYS A 309 -13.13 1.20 6.31
CA LYS A 309 -13.53 -0.19 6.56
C LYS A 309 -15.05 -0.34 6.53
N ASN A 310 -15.77 0.61 7.13
CA ASN A 310 -17.22 0.62 7.11
C ASN A 310 -17.74 0.79 5.68
N LEU A 311 -17.16 1.72 4.90
CA LEU A 311 -17.50 1.94 3.50
C LEU A 311 -17.35 0.67 2.67
N ILE A 312 -16.21 -0.01 2.78
CA ILE A 312 -15.94 -1.29 2.10
C ILE A 312 -16.98 -2.34 2.52
N LYS A 313 -17.27 -2.45 3.83
CA LYS A 313 -18.23 -3.42 4.35
C LYS A 313 -19.65 -3.14 3.86
N GLU A 314 -20.09 -1.88 3.85
CA GLU A 314 -21.43 -1.49 3.40
C GLU A 314 -21.58 -1.67 1.88
N CYS A 315 -20.53 -1.44 1.09
CA CYS A 315 -20.57 -1.76 -0.35
C CYS A 315 -20.80 -3.25 -0.61
N ASP A 316 -20.10 -4.14 0.10
CA ASP A 316 -20.20 -5.59 -0.11
C ASP A 316 -21.44 -6.21 0.56
N THR A 317 -21.72 -5.90 1.84
CA THR A 317 -22.82 -6.52 2.58
C THR A 317 -24.13 -5.74 2.53
N GLY A 318 -24.08 -4.40 2.50
CA GLY A 318 -25.27 -3.54 2.52
C GLY A 318 -25.85 -3.34 1.13
N LEU A 319 -25.01 -2.97 0.16
CA LEU A 319 -25.42 -2.73 -1.23
C LEU A 319 -25.37 -3.99 -2.10
N ASN A 320 -24.69 -5.05 -1.66
CA ASN A 320 -24.43 -6.25 -2.46
C ASN A 320 -23.80 -5.90 -3.82
N CYS A 321 -22.88 -4.92 -3.79
CA CYS A 321 -22.08 -4.51 -4.92
C CYS A 321 -20.68 -5.11 -4.76
N GLU A 322 -20.19 -5.77 -5.81
CA GLU A 322 -18.79 -6.16 -5.90
C GLU A 322 -17.97 -4.95 -6.29
N TRP A 323 -17.00 -4.53 -5.50
CA TRP A 323 -16.10 -3.51 -5.98
C TRP A 323 -15.10 -4.11 -6.98
N VAL A 324 -14.69 -3.31 -7.95
CA VAL A 324 -13.70 -3.65 -8.98
C VAL A 324 -12.37 -2.96 -8.69
N ASP A 325 -12.40 -1.66 -8.36
CA ASP A 325 -11.21 -0.85 -8.04
C ASP A 325 -11.55 0.15 -6.92
N MET A 326 -10.54 0.60 -6.15
CA MET A 326 -10.68 1.73 -5.21
C MET A 326 -9.39 2.49 -5.19
N ARG A 327 -9.50 3.81 -5.32
CA ARG A 327 -8.37 4.72 -5.28
C ARG A 327 -8.59 5.72 -4.17
N VAL A 328 -7.58 5.87 -3.33
CA VAL A 328 -7.61 6.77 -2.18
C VAL A 328 -6.60 7.88 -2.41
N TYR A 329 -7.07 9.11 -2.30
CA TYR A 329 -6.31 10.34 -2.52
C TYR A 329 -6.43 11.24 -1.29
N HIS A 330 -5.36 11.98 -1.01
CA HIS A 330 -5.43 13.13 -0.12
C HIS A 330 -5.58 14.39 -0.97
N THR A 331 -6.59 15.20 -0.65
CA THR A 331 -6.77 16.47 -1.36
C THR A 331 -5.69 17.47 -0.92
N ALA A 332 -5.13 18.21 -1.88
CA ALA A 332 -4.06 19.17 -1.61
C ALA A 332 -4.55 20.42 -0.85
N SER A 333 -5.86 20.68 -0.86
CA SER A 333 -6.50 21.92 -0.40
C SER A 333 -6.81 21.94 1.10
N ALA A 334 -7.04 20.79 1.75
CA ALA A 334 -7.40 20.74 3.16
C ALA A 334 -6.81 19.51 3.88
N TRP A 335 -6.10 19.76 4.98
CA TRP A 335 -5.58 18.71 5.85
C TRP A 335 -6.74 17.95 6.49
N GLY A 336 -6.92 16.68 6.11
CA GLY A 336 -7.94 15.78 6.68
C GLY A 336 -9.01 15.31 5.70
N ASP A 337 -9.13 15.95 4.53
CA ASP A 337 -10.11 15.55 3.53
C ASP A 337 -9.53 14.44 2.64
N LEU A 338 -10.16 13.27 2.75
CA LEU A 338 -9.88 12.08 1.97
C LEU A 338 -10.83 12.07 0.77
N GLN A 339 -10.29 11.83 -0.43
CA GLN A 339 -11.09 11.52 -1.61
C GLN A 339 -10.92 10.04 -1.94
N VAL A 340 -12.03 9.33 -2.14
CA VAL A 340 -12.06 7.91 -2.46
C VAL A 340 -12.90 7.72 -3.71
N ASP A 341 -12.27 7.21 -4.77
CA ASP A 341 -12.96 6.85 -6.00
C ASP A 341 -13.14 5.33 -6.00
N LEU A 342 -14.39 4.86 -6.01
CA LEU A 342 -14.79 3.46 -5.99
C LEU A 342 -15.38 3.07 -7.34
N ILE A 343 -14.87 1.99 -7.93
CA ILE A 343 -15.57 1.34 -9.06
C ILE A 343 -16.33 0.16 -8.48
N LEU A 344 -17.66 0.18 -8.57
CA LEU A 344 -18.55 -0.85 -8.04
C LEU A 344 -19.29 -1.53 -9.19
N GLN A 345 -19.51 -2.83 -9.09
CA GLN A 345 -20.36 -3.65 -9.94
C GLN A 345 -21.56 -4.12 -9.12
N ASP A 346 -22.78 -3.82 -9.56
CA ASP A 346 -24.00 -4.31 -8.91
C ASP A 346 -24.14 -5.82 -9.14
N ARG A 347 -24.27 -6.62 -8.06
CA ARG A 347 -24.56 -8.06 -8.18
C ARG A 347 -26.05 -8.37 -8.20
N VAL A 348 -26.90 -7.40 -7.84
CA VAL A 348 -28.35 -7.60 -7.66
C VAL A 348 -29.13 -7.16 -8.87
N LYS A 349 -28.83 -5.95 -9.38
CA LYS A 349 -29.54 -5.37 -10.51
C LYS A 349 -28.69 -5.41 -11.77
N THR A 350 -29.31 -5.91 -12.82
CA THR A 350 -28.80 -5.87 -14.18
C THR A 350 -29.80 -5.10 -15.02
N LEU A 351 -29.34 -4.04 -15.67
CA LEU A 351 -30.25 -3.14 -16.37
C LEU A 351 -30.71 -3.76 -17.70
N PRO A 352 -31.99 -3.61 -18.06
CA PRO A 352 -32.45 -3.86 -19.42
C PRO A 352 -31.84 -2.82 -20.37
N THR A 353 -31.82 -3.10 -21.69
CA THR A 353 -31.30 -2.16 -22.71
C THR A 353 -32.35 -1.13 -23.18
N ASP A 354 -33.54 -1.11 -22.56
CA ASP A 354 -34.67 -0.23 -22.93
C ASP A 354 -34.63 1.14 -22.20
N GLN A 355 -35.44 2.12 -22.64
CA GLN A 355 -35.67 3.40 -21.96
C GLN A 355 -35.99 3.29 -20.46
N SER A 356 -36.59 2.18 -19.98
CA SER A 356 -36.82 1.91 -18.56
C SER A 356 -35.54 1.73 -17.74
N ALA A 357 -34.39 1.47 -18.38
CA ALA A 357 -33.08 1.30 -17.76
C ALA A 357 -32.63 2.56 -17.00
N PHE A 358 -32.94 3.74 -17.54
CA PHE A 358 -32.53 4.99 -16.92
C PHE A 358 -33.26 5.26 -15.60
N ALA A 359 -34.57 4.97 -15.55
CA ALA A 359 -35.35 5.12 -14.32
C ALA A 359 -34.89 4.12 -13.23
N GLN A 360 -34.63 2.87 -13.61
CA GLN A 360 -34.12 1.85 -12.69
C GLN A 360 -32.71 2.15 -12.19
N TRP A 361 -31.86 2.71 -13.07
CA TRP A 361 -30.53 3.20 -12.71
C TRP A 361 -30.61 4.35 -11.72
N MET A 362 -31.47 5.35 -11.99
CA MET A 362 -31.60 6.52 -11.12
C MET A 362 -32.09 6.14 -9.73
N GLU A 363 -33.10 5.28 -9.62
CA GLU A 363 -33.58 4.74 -8.33
C GLU A 363 -32.44 4.06 -7.55
N ARG A 364 -31.68 3.18 -8.23
CA ARG A 364 -30.59 2.44 -7.59
C ARG A 364 -29.41 3.35 -7.22
N SER A 365 -29.09 4.35 -8.05
CA SER A 365 -28.03 5.33 -7.76
C SER A 365 -28.35 6.16 -6.50
N MET A 366 -29.63 6.51 -6.29
CA MET A 366 -30.06 7.20 -5.07
C MET A 366 -29.93 6.31 -3.83
N GLU A 367 -30.22 5.01 -3.94
CA GLU A 367 -30.00 4.04 -2.87
C GLU A 367 -28.51 3.92 -2.52
N VAL A 368 -27.66 3.75 -3.53
CA VAL A 368 -26.18 3.70 -3.37
C VAL A 368 -25.67 4.97 -2.70
N HIS A 369 -26.12 6.14 -3.15
CA HIS A 369 -25.75 7.43 -2.53
C HIS A 369 -26.19 7.48 -1.07
N ALA A 370 -27.43 7.07 -0.75
CA ALA A 370 -27.96 7.16 0.60
C ALA A 370 -27.18 6.28 1.60
N VAL A 371 -26.83 5.06 1.18
CA VAL A 371 -26.05 4.12 2.01
C VAL A 371 -24.61 4.61 2.19
N ILE A 372 -23.97 5.07 1.11
CA ILE A 372 -22.57 5.55 1.17
C ILE A 372 -22.46 6.82 2.03
N ALA A 373 -23.34 7.80 1.83
CA ALA A 373 -23.35 9.02 2.62
C ALA A 373 -23.62 8.73 4.11
N GLY A 374 -24.59 7.86 4.41
CA GLY A 374 -24.92 7.46 5.78
C GLY A 374 -23.83 6.67 6.51
N CYS A 375 -22.96 5.97 5.76
CA CYS A 375 -21.83 5.23 6.32
C CYS A 375 -20.69 6.14 6.81
N LEU A 376 -20.53 7.31 6.17
CA LEU A 376 -19.35 8.17 6.34
C LEU A 376 -19.55 9.26 7.38
N SER A 377 -20.74 9.86 7.50
CA SER A 377 -21.05 10.79 8.59
C SER A 377 -22.55 10.94 8.85
N ASP A 378 -22.89 11.26 10.10
CA ASP A 378 -24.27 11.64 10.47
C ASP A 378 -24.67 13.00 9.86
N ASP A 379 -23.69 13.87 9.58
CA ASP A 379 -23.86 15.14 8.88
C ASP A 379 -23.68 14.93 7.37
N ARG A 380 -24.79 14.89 6.61
CA ARG A 380 -24.77 14.59 5.17
C ARG A 380 -24.19 15.72 4.33
N ASP A 381 -24.18 16.96 4.83
CA ASP A 381 -23.65 18.12 4.11
C ASP A 381 -22.10 18.19 4.17
N ALA A 382 -21.48 17.36 5.02
CA ALA A 382 -20.03 17.26 5.15
C ALA A 382 -19.38 16.24 4.20
N VAL A 383 -20.19 15.48 3.44
CA VAL A 383 -19.72 14.44 2.52
C VAL A 383 -20.22 14.73 1.12
N GLU A 384 -19.29 14.91 0.19
CA GLU A 384 -19.59 15.09 -1.22
C GLU A 384 -19.53 13.70 -1.88
N VAL A 385 -20.68 13.19 -2.35
CA VAL A 385 -20.77 11.91 -3.06
C VAL A 385 -21.22 12.19 -4.49
N ASP A 386 -20.39 11.82 -5.45
CA ASP A 386 -20.70 11.88 -6.86
C ASP A 386 -20.76 10.46 -7.43
N ILE A 387 -21.78 10.16 -8.22
CA ILE A 387 -22.03 8.82 -8.77
C ILE A 387 -22.23 8.93 -10.27
N GLU A 388 -21.25 8.43 -11.01
CA GLU A 388 -21.31 8.32 -12.46
C GLU A 388 -21.54 6.86 -12.87
N ARG A 389 -22.22 6.65 -13.99
CA ARG A 389 -22.33 5.32 -14.60
C ARG A 389 -21.03 4.99 -15.32
N TRP A 390 -20.38 3.90 -14.95
CA TRP A 390 -19.08 3.53 -15.52
C TRP A 390 -19.25 2.57 -16.70
N PHE A 391 -18.95 3.03 -17.92
CA PHE A 391 -19.00 2.20 -19.13
C PHE A 391 -17.61 1.82 -19.65
N SER A 392 -17.48 0.59 -20.17
CA SER A 392 -16.30 0.16 -20.92
C SER A 392 -16.22 0.87 -22.27
N LYS A 393 -15.58 2.06 -22.30
CA LYS A 393 -14.97 2.84 -23.41
C LYS A 393 -15.63 2.93 -24.80
N LYS A 394 -16.77 2.30 -25.11
CA LYS A 394 -17.39 2.31 -26.45
C LYS A 394 -18.51 3.34 -26.65
N TRP A 395 -18.93 4.07 -25.61
CA TRP A 395 -20.13 4.93 -25.64
C TRP A 395 -19.90 6.39 -25.18
N ASP A 396 -18.67 6.88 -25.27
CA ASP A 396 -18.22 8.17 -24.69
C ASP A 396 -18.78 9.44 -25.39
N GLU A 397 -19.51 9.32 -26.51
CA GLU A 397 -19.99 10.48 -27.29
C GLU A 397 -21.46 10.85 -27.04
N GLN A 398 -22.34 9.90 -26.76
CA GLN A 398 -23.76 10.19 -26.52
C GLN A 398 -24.02 10.71 -25.11
N ASP A 399 -23.24 10.29 -24.12
CA ASP A 399 -23.42 10.73 -22.73
C ASP A 399 -22.80 12.10 -22.43
N LYS A 400 -21.77 12.55 -23.17
CA LYS A 400 -21.31 13.96 -23.08
C LYS A 400 -22.40 14.95 -23.48
N GLN A 401 -23.29 14.55 -24.39
CA GLN A 401 -24.45 15.35 -24.78
C GLN A 401 -25.54 15.33 -23.71
N MET A 402 -25.75 14.20 -23.02
CA MET A 402 -26.76 14.06 -21.98
C MET A 402 -26.34 14.66 -20.64
N HIS A 403 -25.05 14.58 -20.27
CA HIS A 403 -24.49 15.20 -19.07
C HIS A 403 -24.61 16.73 -19.12
N ALA A 404 -24.36 17.34 -20.29
CA ALA A 404 -24.57 18.78 -20.52
C ALA A 404 -26.05 19.22 -20.37
N ILE A 405 -26.99 18.32 -20.69
CA ILE A 405 -28.43 18.57 -20.52
C ILE A 405 -28.83 18.51 -19.04
N VAL A 406 -28.18 17.65 -18.24
CA VAL A 406 -28.50 17.46 -16.81
C VAL A 406 -27.82 18.52 -15.92
N THR A 407 -26.61 18.96 -16.24
CA THR A 407 -25.88 19.98 -15.46
C THR A 407 -26.23 21.42 -15.85
N GLY A 408 -26.98 21.63 -16.93
CA GLY A 408 -27.34 22.95 -17.43
C GLY A 408 -26.16 23.73 -18.05
N GLU A 409 -25.02 23.07 -18.25
CA GLU A 409 -23.88 23.65 -18.95
C GLU A 409 -24.15 23.62 -20.47
N GLY A 410 -24.23 24.80 -21.09
CA GLY A 410 -24.44 24.92 -22.53
C GLY A 410 -23.38 24.15 -23.32
N LEU A 411 -23.83 23.37 -24.31
CA LEU A 411 -22.99 22.58 -25.22
C LEU A 411 -21.80 23.40 -25.74
N PRO A 412 -20.54 22.97 -25.54
CA PRO A 412 -19.41 23.55 -26.27
C PRO A 412 -19.61 23.23 -27.75
N GLN A 413 -19.68 24.27 -28.58
CA GLN A 413 -19.74 24.08 -30.03
C GLN A 413 -18.50 23.33 -30.52
N PRO A 414 -18.65 22.39 -31.46
CA PRO A 414 -17.52 21.67 -32.01
C PRO A 414 -16.56 22.68 -32.67
N ALA A 415 -15.32 22.72 -32.18
CA ALA A 415 -14.24 23.39 -32.88
C ALA A 415 -13.99 22.63 -34.19
N SER A 416 -14.12 23.36 -35.30
CA SER A 416 -13.78 22.91 -36.66
C SER A 416 -12.31 22.55 -36.80
#